data_AF-A0A832Q7C5-F1
#
_entry.id   AF-A0A832Q7C5-F1
#
_cell.length_a   1.000
_cell.length_b   1.000
_cell.length_c   1.000
_cell.angle_alpha   90.00
_cell.angle_beta   90.00
_cell.angle_gamma   90.00
#
_symmetry.space_group_name_H-M   'P 1'
#
loop_
_entity.id
_entity.type
_entity.pdbx_description
1 polymer ?
#
loop_
_entity_poly.entity_id
_entity_poly.type
_entity_poly.pdbx_seq_one_letter_code
_entity_poly.pdbx_strand_id
1 'polypeptide(L)'
;MNVMIIGSGGREHALAWRVAQSPRVAAVFVVPGNAGTAGEAKVHNVALDSTDFAALEQFAREREVALTIVGPEAPLVAGIVDHFSAAGL
;
A
#
# COMPACT_ATOMS: atom_id res chain seq x y z
N MET A 1 -10.43 -3.68 8.41
CA MET A 1 -8.97 -3.44 8.44
C MET A 1 -8.56 -2.58 7.26
N ASN A 2 -7.49 -1.81 7.43
CA ASN A 2 -6.90 -1.01 6.36
C ASN A 2 -5.71 -1.76 5.74
N VAL A 3 -5.58 -1.67 4.42
CA VAL A 3 -4.50 -2.32 3.66
C VAL A 3 -3.73 -1.26 2.89
N MET A 4 -2.41 -1.36 2.87
CA MET A 4 -1.56 -0.52 2.03
C MET A 4 -0.97 -1.36 0.89
N ILE A 5 -0.96 -0.82 -0.32
CA ILE A 5 -0.36 -1.44 -1.50
C ILE A 5 0.67 -0.45 -2.06
N ILE A 6 1.90 -0.90 -2.21
CA ILE A 6 2.99 -0.07 -2.74
C ILE A 6 3.15 -0.39 -4.23
N GLY A 7 3.16 0.66 -5.05
CA GLY A 7 3.35 0.68 -6.49
C GLY A 7 2.22 1.41 -7.23
N SER A 8 2.39 1.54 -8.54
CA SER A 8 1.50 2.30 -9.44
C SER A 8 1.17 1.57 -10.75
N GLY A 9 1.61 0.32 -10.90
CA GLY A 9 1.39 -0.47 -12.09
C GLY A 9 0.01 -1.13 -12.15
N GLY A 10 -0.26 -1.85 -13.24
CA GLY A 10 -1.49 -2.62 -13.41
C GLY A 10 -1.61 -3.79 -12.41
N ARG A 11 -0.48 -4.34 -11.97
CA ARG A 11 -0.44 -5.38 -10.92
C ARG A 11 -1.01 -4.85 -9.60
N GLU A 12 -0.58 -3.67 -9.18
CA GLU A 12 -1.04 -3.05 -7.94
C GLU A 12 -2.50 -2.62 -8.03
N HIS A 13 -2.96 -2.19 -9.21
CA HIS A 13 -4.39 -1.97 -9.45
C HIS A 13 -5.19 -3.27 -9.29
N ALA A 14 -4.80 -4.35 -9.96
CA ALA A 14 -5.52 -5.63 -9.81
C ALA A 14 -5.55 -6.14 -8.36
N LEU A 15 -4.44 -5.96 -7.61
CA LEU A 15 -4.39 -6.25 -6.18
C LEU A 15 -5.36 -5.36 -5.39
N ALA A 16 -5.34 -4.04 -5.60
CA ALA A 16 -6.23 -3.10 -4.92
C ALA A 16 -7.71 -3.41 -5.18
N TRP A 17 -8.03 -3.63 -6.46
CA TRP A 17 -9.37 -4.02 -6.92
C TRP A 17 -9.85 -5.30 -6.23
N ARG A 18 -8.99 -6.33 -6.10
CA ARG A 18 -9.38 -7.59 -5.46
C ARG A 18 -9.50 -7.45 -3.94
N VAL A 19 -8.57 -6.74 -3.30
CA VAL A 19 -8.53 -6.56 -1.84
C VAL A 19 -9.74 -5.75 -1.37
N ALA A 20 -10.13 -4.70 -2.09
CA ALA A 20 -11.26 -3.84 -1.74
C ALA A 20 -12.62 -4.58 -1.67
N GLN A 21 -12.75 -5.68 -2.42
CA GLN A 21 -13.96 -6.52 -2.43
C GLN A 21 -14.14 -7.34 -1.14
N SER A 22 -13.10 -7.50 -0.33
CA SER A 22 -13.22 -8.20 0.95
C SER A 22 -14.13 -7.42 1.91
N PRO A 23 -15.15 -8.05 2.53
CA PRO A 23 -15.99 -7.39 3.53
C PRO A 23 -15.21 -7.01 4.80
N ARG A 24 -14.04 -7.61 5.02
CA ARG A 24 -13.14 -7.28 6.15
C ARG A 24 -12.30 -6.04 5.89
N VAL A 25 -12.23 -5.55 4.65
CA VAL A 25 -11.42 -4.39 4.25
C VAL A 25 -12.29 -3.13 4.26
N ALA A 26 -11.84 -2.15 5.03
CA ALA A 26 -12.48 -0.84 5.16
C ALA A 26 -11.93 0.14 4.11
N ALA A 27 -10.59 0.21 3.98
CA ALA A 27 -9.90 1.05 3.01
C ALA A 27 -8.67 0.34 2.45
N VAL A 28 -8.33 0.66 1.20
CA VAL A 28 -7.09 0.27 0.53
C VAL A 28 -6.35 1.54 0.13
N PHE A 29 -5.15 1.75 0.67
CA PHE A 29 -4.28 2.85 0.32
C PHE A 29 -3.27 2.39 -0.72
N VAL A 30 -3.17 3.06 -1.87
CA VAL A 30 -2.20 2.71 -2.92
C VAL A 30 -1.17 3.83 -3.04
N VAL A 31 0.11 3.46 -2.97
CA VAL A 31 1.22 4.41 -2.92
C VAL A 31 2.17 4.24 -4.12
N PRO A 32 2.25 5.18 -5.08
CA PRO A 32 1.39 6.36 -5.23
C PRO A 32 0.03 6.06 -5.91
N GLY A 33 -0.16 4.83 -6.42
CA GLY A 33 -1.30 4.48 -7.25
C GLY A 33 -1.27 5.14 -8.63
N ASN A 34 -2.38 5.05 -9.36
CA ASN A 34 -2.55 5.60 -10.70
C ASN A 34 -4.00 6.08 -10.94
N ALA A 35 -4.30 6.58 -12.14
CA ALA A 35 -5.64 7.07 -12.48
C ALA A 35 -6.73 5.99 -12.39
N GLY A 36 -6.39 4.71 -12.64
CA GLY A 36 -7.31 3.58 -12.52
C GLY A 36 -7.68 3.28 -11.07
N THR A 37 -6.69 3.21 -10.17
CA THR A 37 -6.94 2.95 -8.74
C THR A 37 -7.75 4.06 -8.07
N ALA A 38 -7.65 5.31 -8.55
CA ALA A 38 -8.44 6.42 -8.03
C ALA A 38 -9.96 6.28 -8.26
N GLY A 39 -10.38 5.45 -9.22
CA GLY A 39 -11.79 5.20 -9.52
C GLY A 39 -12.39 4.01 -8.78
N GLU A 40 -11.59 3.24 -8.04
CA GLU A 40 -12.03 2.00 -7.40
C GLU A 40 -12.68 2.25 -6.04
N ALA A 41 -13.72 1.46 -5.73
CA ALA A 41 -14.42 1.58 -4.45
C ALA A 41 -13.49 1.24 -3.28
N LYS A 42 -13.50 2.06 -2.22
CA LYS A 42 -12.64 1.95 -1.02
C LYS A 42 -11.14 2.13 -1.27
N VAL A 43 -10.73 2.49 -2.48
CA VAL A 43 -9.31 2.68 -2.83
C VAL A 43 -8.98 4.17 -2.80
N HIS A 44 -7.84 4.49 -2.20
CA HIS A 44 -7.34 5.86 -2.08
C HIS A 44 -5.88 5.92 -2.50
N ASN A 45 -5.57 6.73 -3.52
CA ASN A 45 -4.20 7.02 -3.87
C ASN A 45 -3.57 7.95 -2.83
N VAL A 46 -2.32 7.69 -2.47
CA VAL A 46 -1.57 8.47 -1.49
C VAL A 46 -0.31 8.98 -2.15
N ALA A 47 -0.12 10.30 -2.18
CA ALA A 47 1.03 10.93 -2.79
C ALA A 47 2.28 10.83 -1.89
N LEU A 48 2.83 9.62 -1.79
CA LEU A 48 4.11 9.33 -1.13
C LEU A 48 5.05 8.60 -2.10
N ASP A 49 6.35 8.72 -1.85
CA ASP A 49 7.37 7.96 -2.58
C ASP A 49 7.39 6.51 -2.06
N SER A 50 7.33 5.53 -2.98
CA SER A 50 7.42 4.11 -2.67
C SER A 50 8.75 3.66 -2.06
N THR A 51 9.77 4.54 -2.05
CA THR A 51 11.12 4.30 -1.51
C THR A 51 11.42 5.10 -0.25
N ASP A 52 10.52 6.01 0.18
CA ASP A 52 10.64 6.71 1.46
C ASP A 52 10.04 5.84 2.58
N PHE A 53 10.84 4.92 3.09
CA PHE A 53 10.38 3.94 4.07
C PHE A 53 9.92 4.55 5.39
N ALA A 54 10.55 5.65 5.81
CA ALA A 54 10.15 6.37 7.02
C ALA A 54 8.76 6.99 6.87
N ALA A 55 8.49 7.64 5.73
CA ALA A 55 7.17 8.20 5.46
C ALA A 55 6.11 7.10 5.32
N LEU A 56 6.44 5.97 4.70
CA LEU A 56 5.55 4.82 4.57
C LEU A 56 5.25 4.16 5.93
N GLU A 57 6.24 4.02 6.80
CA GLU A 57 6.07 3.51 8.18
C GLU A 57 5.14 4.43 8.97
N GLN A 58 5.42 5.74 8.96
CA GLN A 58 4.59 6.73 9.64
C GLN A 58 3.15 6.67 9.14
N PHE A 59 2.96 6.63 7.83
CA PHE A 59 1.63 6.54 7.22
C PHE A 59 0.91 5.25 7.65
N ALA A 60 1.61 4.11 7.63
CA ALA A 60 1.05 2.82 8.04
C ALA A 60 0.57 2.85 9.50
N ARG A 61 1.32 3.49 10.40
CA ARG A 61 0.91 3.69 11.81
C ARG A 61 -0.28 4.61 11.94
N GLU A 62 -0.24 5.78 11.32
CA GLU A 62 -1.32 6.78 11.41
C GLU A 62 -2.65 6.29 10.82
N ARG A 63 -2.60 5.42 9.82
CA ARG A 63 -3.78 4.82 9.19
C ARG A 63 -4.12 3.44 9.71
N GLU A 64 -3.45 2.96 10.77
CA GLU A 64 -3.67 1.64 11.36
C GLU A 64 -3.70 0.53 10.29
N VAL A 65 -2.72 0.57 9.38
CA VAL A 65 -2.58 -0.42 8.31
C VAL A 65 -2.24 -1.76 8.95
N ALA A 66 -3.10 -2.75 8.71
CA ALA A 66 -2.94 -4.08 9.26
C ALA A 66 -2.30 -5.07 8.28
N LEU A 67 -2.12 -4.66 7.02
CA LEU A 67 -1.41 -5.44 6.00
C LEU A 67 -0.82 -4.49 4.96
N THR A 68 0.47 -4.66 4.67
CA THR A 68 1.14 -4.01 3.55
C THR A 68 1.46 -5.04 2.46
N ILE A 69 1.14 -4.72 1.21
CA ILE A 69 1.45 -5.54 0.03
C ILE A 69 2.42 -4.75 -0.85
N VAL A 70 3.62 -5.28 -1.06
CA VAL A 70 4.64 -4.63 -1.87
C VAL A 70 4.60 -5.19 -3.28
N GLY A 71 4.28 -4.35 -4.26
CA GLY A 71 4.19 -4.74 -5.66
C GLY A 71 5.53 -4.67 -6.40
N PRO A 72 6.14 -3.47 -6.55
CA PRO A 72 7.40 -3.28 -7.28
C PRO A 72 8.60 -3.97 -6.63
N GLU A 73 9.57 -4.31 -7.46
CA GLU A 73 10.78 -5.02 -7.07
C GLU A 73 11.80 -4.08 -6.39
N ALA A 74 11.86 -2.80 -6.77
CA ALA A 74 12.84 -1.86 -6.24
C ALA A 74 12.73 -1.64 -4.70
N PRO A 75 11.55 -1.40 -4.10
CA PRO A 75 11.41 -1.32 -2.65
C PRO A 75 11.76 -2.64 -1.94
N LEU A 76 11.47 -3.79 -2.56
CA LEU A 76 11.85 -5.10 -2.02
C LEU A 76 13.37 -5.24 -1.94
N VAL A 77 14.07 -4.94 -3.03
CA VAL A 77 15.55 -4.98 -3.09
C VAL A 77 16.17 -4.01 -2.08
N ALA A 78 15.54 -2.86 -1.85
CA ALA A 78 15.98 -1.88 -0.88
C ALA A 78 15.69 -2.25 0.59
N GLY A 79 15.01 -3.37 0.86
CA GLY A 79 14.81 -3.89 2.22
C GLY A 79 13.58 -3.33 2.94
N ILE A 80 12.51 -2.96 2.21
CA ILE A 80 11.29 -2.42 2.83
C ILE A 80 10.66 -3.42 3.81
N VAL A 81 10.72 -4.72 3.52
CA VAL A 81 10.12 -5.76 4.36
C VAL A 81 10.87 -5.86 5.68
N ASP A 82 12.20 -5.81 5.64
CA ASP A 82 13.06 -5.79 6.83
C ASP A 82 12.77 -4.56 7.69
N HIS A 83 12.65 -3.37 7.05
CA HIS A 83 12.31 -2.12 7.74
C HIS A 83 10.94 -2.21 8.45
N PHE A 84 9.90 -2.66 7.75
CA PHE A 84 8.55 -2.78 8.32
C PHE A 84 8.51 -3.82 9.45
N SER A 85 9.17 -4.97 9.27
CA SER A 85 9.23 -6.03 10.28
C SER A 85 9.94 -5.56 11.56
N ALA A 86 11.04 -4.81 11.42
CA ALA A 86 11.75 -4.22 12.56
C ALA A 86 10.91 -3.16 13.31
N ALA A 87 10.01 -2.48 12.59
CA ALA A 87 9.04 -1.54 13.12
C ALA A 87 7.78 -2.21 13.71
N GLY A 88 7.62 -3.52 13.58
CA GLY A 88 6.45 -4.27 14.05
C GLY A 88 5.20 -4.07 13.20
N LEU A 89 5.39 -3.83 11.89
CA LEU A 89 4.34 -3.70 10.86
C LEU A 89 4.27 -4.93 9.96
#